data_AF-A0A673BWW3-F1
#
_entry.id   AF-A0A673BWW3-F1
#
_cell.length_a   1.000
_cell.length_b   1.000
_cell.length_c   1.000
_cell.angle_alpha   90.00
_cell.angle_beta   90.00
_cell.angle_gamma   90.00
#
_symmetry.space_group_name_H-M   'P 1'
#
loop_
_entity.id
_entity.type
_entity.pdbx_description
1 polymer ?
#
loop_
_entity_poly.entity_id
_entity_poly.type
_entity_poly.pdbx_seq_one_letter_code
_entity_poly.pdbx_strand_id
1 'polypeptide(L)'
;MRLHCTVSLRMMEVEVGRHSVLLTRFEGKFNAFGNLCTHYGAPLSKGFISGQRVRCPWHGSCFNLITGDLEEYPGMDCLPCHKTIRQQKRLKHMGRAEPGVTHTILLLGGGAASLSCAETLRQENYNGRIIMVSRDDLLPYDKTRLSKVMNVESSSIMLRTKEFYQQYDIEVWLKKEALSVDTDMKTVTFDDGLVQKYDQLLISTGCRYERYTQILHTMLSDKNVKFYMNDNVTEVRHENGKCSEAILSSFSLLPGIIPNSEFLRGTKIQMDSKNFVPVDKHMQTNVPGVFCGGDLSTFPLAMAKDHRVNIGHWQMAQTHGRIAALNMLGKQTELNTVPFYWTVLLGKTVRYTGYGEGYTEIVMKGKPEEKKFLALYIKNDQVIAAVSLNFDPAVSAVAERLVTGKVITKKEAQYVLLSWL
;
A
#
# COMPACT_ATOMS: atom_id res chain seq x y z
N MET A 1 26.34 15.94 -38.01
CA MET A 1 26.13 15.79 -36.55
C MET A 1 24.91 16.63 -36.15
N ARG A 2 23.69 16.07 -36.24
CA ARG A 2 22.47 16.78 -35.82
C ARG A 2 22.34 16.60 -34.31
N LEU A 3 22.60 17.67 -33.56
CA LEU A 3 22.24 17.77 -32.15
C LEU A 3 20.71 17.66 -32.04
N HIS A 4 20.20 16.49 -31.66
CA HIS A 4 18.84 16.40 -31.16
C HIS A 4 18.77 17.20 -29.86
N CYS A 5 18.20 18.40 -29.94
CA CYS A 5 17.79 19.18 -28.78
C CYS A 5 16.65 18.41 -28.09
N THR A 6 16.99 17.47 -27.22
CA THR A 6 16.01 16.84 -26.32
C THR A 6 15.52 17.90 -25.35
N VAL A 7 14.26 18.31 -25.50
CA VAL A 7 13.55 19.16 -24.53
C VAL A 7 13.58 18.43 -23.19
N SER A 8 14.55 18.79 -22.35
CA SER A 8 14.80 18.09 -21.10
C SER A 8 13.55 18.17 -20.23
N LEU A 9 13.04 17.01 -19.83
CA LEU A 9 12.08 16.87 -18.75
C LEU A 9 12.63 17.61 -17.53
N ARG A 10 11.89 18.60 -17.03
CA ARG A 10 12.30 19.37 -15.85
C ARG A 10 11.13 19.49 -14.90
N MET A 11 11.43 19.35 -13.62
CA MET A 11 10.55 19.77 -12.55
C MET A 11 11.26 20.82 -11.70
N MET A 12 10.50 21.76 -11.17
CA MET A 12 11.01 22.84 -10.35
C MET A 12 9.97 23.21 -9.29
N GLU A 13 10.45 23.47 -8.09
CA GLU A 13 9.65 24.10 -7.05
C GLU A 13 9.63 25.61 -7.25
N VAL A 14 8.44 26.19 -7.22
CA VAL A 14 8.24 27.64 -7.22
C VAL A 14 7.26 28.04 -6.13
N GLU A 15 7.48 29.21 -5.55
CA GLU A 15 6.57 29.80 -4.58
C GLU A 15 5.57 30.73 -5.29
N VAL A 16 4.28 30.50 -5.08
CA VAL A 16 3.19 31.36 -5.57
C VAL A 16 2.36 31.79 -4.37
N GLY A 17 2.62 33.02 -3.89
CA GLY A 17 2.01 33.51 -2.66
C GLY A 17 2.50 32.74 -1.43
N ARG A 18 1.62 31.96 -0.79
CA ARG A 18 1.95 31.08 0.36
C ARG A 18 1.97 29.60 -0.01
N HIS A 19 1.99 29.28 -1.31
CA HIS A 19 1.86 27.92 -1.81
C HIS A 19 3.11 27.49 -2.57
N SER A 20 3.68 26.36 -2.17
CA SER A 20 4.73 25.65 -2.91
C SER A 20 4.10 24.87 -4.07
N VAL A 21 4.53 25.20 -5.29
CA VAL A 21 4.00 24.68 -6.55
C VAL A 21 5.10 23.90 -7.28
N LEU A 22 4.75 22.70 -7.74
CA LEU A 22 5.58 21.91 -8.65
C LEU A 22 5.27 22.32 -10.09
N LEU A 23 6.18 23.03 -10.71
CA LEU A 23 6.16 23.26 -12.16
C LEU A 23 6.88 22.12 -12.87
N THR A 24 6.23 21.59 -13.90
CA THR A 24 6.83 20.57 -14.76
C THR A 24 6.78 21.00 -16.21
N ARG A 25 7.81 20.65 -16.98
CA ARG A 25 7.86 20.85 -18.42
C ARG A 25 7.97 19.50 -19.12
N PHE A 26 6.92 19.14 -19.86
CA PHE A 26 6.84 17.91 -20.66
C PHE A 26 6.49 18.28 -22.11
N GLU A 27 7.31 17.84 -23.07
CA GLU A 27 7.10 18.11 -24.52
C GLU A 27 6.83 19.59 -24.85
N GLY A 28 7.52 20.50 -24.16
CA GLY A 28 7.38 21.95 -24.36
C GLY A 28 6.17 22.58 -23.67
N LYS A 29 5.27 21.79 -23.09
CA LYS A 29 4.12 22.27 -22.30
C LYS A 29 4.48 22.37 -20.82
N PHE A 30 3.95 23.38 -20.15
CA PHE A 30 4.10 23.57 -18.71
C PHE A 30 2.84 23.14 -17.98
N ASN A 31 3.01 22.37 -16.91
CA ASN A 31 1.94 22.00 -15.98
C ASN A 31 2.32 22.45 -14.56
N ALA A 32 1.31 22.75 -13.74
CA ALA A 32 1.49 23.23 -12.37
C ALA A 32 0.61 22.43 -11.40
N PHE A 33 1.24 21.89 -10.36
CA PHE A 33 0.61 21.08 -9.32
C PHE A 33 1.00 21.55 -7.92
N GLY A 34 0.27 21.15 -6.88
CA GLY A 34 0.77 21.26 -5.51
C GLY A 34 2.06 20.48 -5.35
N ASN A 35 3.09 21.08 -4.73
CA ASN A 35 4.39 20.42 -4.58
C ASN A 35 4.42 19.35 -3.48
N LEU A 36 3.44 19.34 -2.58
CA LEU A 36 3.42 18.39 -1.48
C LEU A 36 2.66 17.12 -1.88
N CYS A 37 3.30 15.97 -1.68
CA CYS A 37 2.68 14.66 -1.84
C CYS A 37 1.46 14.55 -0.92
N THR A 38 0.32 14.14 -1.45
CA THR A 38 -0.95 14.00 -0.72
C THR A 38 -0.97 12.89 0.33
N HIS A 39 0.07 12.07 0.42
CA HIS A 39 0.21 11.07 1.48
C HIS A 39 0.62 11.74 2.81
N TYR A 40 1.91 12.06 2.98
CA TYR A 40 2.44 12.73 4.18
C TYR A 40 3.30 13.96 3.84
N GLY A 41 2.94 14.70 2.80
CA GLY A 41 3.49 16.05 2.54
C GLY A 41 4.93 16.10 2.03
N ALA A 42 5.48 15.00 1.50
CA ALA A 42 6.83 15.01 0.92
C ALA A 42 6.92 15.99 -0.26
N PRO A 43 7.96 16.83 -0.36
CA PRO A 43 8.15 17.70 -1.52
C PRO A 43 8.44 16.86 -2.77
N LEU A 44 7.54 16.90 -3.74
CA LEU A 44 7.64 16.18 -5.01
C LEU A 44 8.73 16.73 -5.91
N SER A 45 9.10 18.01 -5.75
CA SER A 45 10.31 18.61 -6.33
C SER A 45 11.60 17.88 -5.96
N LYS A 46 11.60 17.11 -4.86
CA LYS A 46 12.70 16.23 -4.44
C LYS A 46 12.48 14.76 -4.81
N GLY A 47 11.40 14.46 -5.53
CA GLY A 47 11.04 13.13 -5.98
C GLY A 47 11.82 12.68 -7.21
N PHE A 48 11.31 11.64 -7.86
CA PHE A 48 11.86 11.15 -9.12
C PHE A 48 10.85 11.32 -10.25
N ILE A 49 11.28 11.86 -11.38
CA ILE A 49 10.44 12.12 -12.54
C ILE A 49 10.82 11.17 -13.68
N SER A 50 9.83 10.45 -14.23
CA SER A 50 10.02 9.50 -15.33
C SER A 50 8.85 9.61 -16.29
N GLY A 51 9.11 10.06 -17.52
CA GLY A 51 8.06 10.32 -18.50
C GLY A 51 7.04 11.34 -17.98
N GLN A 52 5.77 10.96 -17.92
CA GLN A 52 4.67 11.80 -17.44
C GLN A 52 4.36 11.57 -15.95
N ARG A 53 5.30 11.01 -15.17
CA ARG A 53 5.05 10.58 -13.80
C ARG A 53 6.05 11.20 -12.83
N VAL A 54 5.58 11.52 -11.63
CA VAL A 54 6.45 11.85 -10.49
C VAL A 54 6.19 10.89 -9.35
N ARG A 55 7.26 10.24 -8.87
CA ARG A 55 7.23 9.40 -7.68
C ARG A 55 7.75 10.14 -6.47
N CYS A 56 6.94 10.14 -5.41
CA CYS A 56 7.25 10.71 -4.11
C CYS A 56 8.56 10.12 -3.56
N PRO A 57 9.47 10.97 -3.05
CA PRO A 57 10.76 10.51 -2.53
C PRO A 57 10.62 9.71 -1.23
N TRP A 58 9.57 9.96 -0.45
CA TRP A 58 9.46 9.40 0.89
C TRP A 58 8.74 8.06 0.96
N HIS A 59 7.61 7.95 0.24
CA HIS A 59 6.64 6.87 0.44
C HIS A 59 6.29 6.14 -0.85
N GLY A 60 6.79 6.60 -2.00
CA GLY A 60 6.62 5.90 -3.28
C GLY A 60 5.30 6.16 -4.02
N SER A 61 4.39 7.00 -3.49
CA SER A 61 3.18 7.40 -4.24
C SER A 61 3.54 8.03 -5.57
N CYS A 62 2.84 7.67 -6.63
CA CYS A 62 3.13 8.13 -7.98
C CYS A 62 1.94 8.91 -8.55
N PHE A 63 2.24 10.01 -9.24
CA PHE A 63 1.24 10.93 -9.78
C PHE A 63 1.50 11.24 -11.25
N ASN A 64 0.42 11.38 -12.01
CA ASN A 64 0.44 11.82 -13.40
C ASN A 64 0.71 13.33 -13.48
N LEU A 65 1.71 13.73 -14.26
CA LEU A 65 2.15 15.12 -14.45
C LEU A 65 1.42 15.86 -15.57
N ILE A 66 0.35 15.28 -16.11
CA ILE A 66 -0.58 15.95 -17.01
C ILE A 66 -1.90 16.23 -16.27
N THR A 67 -2.47 15.20 -15.62
CA THR A 67 -3.77 15.31 -14.95
C THR A 67 -3.66 15.66 -13.46
N GLY A 68 -2.50 15.42 -12.85
CA GLY A 68 -2.30 15.49 -11.39
C GLY A 68 -2.86 14.27 -10.66
N ASP A 69 -3.34 13.26 -11.37
CA ASP A 69 -4.01 12.11 -10.77
C ASP A 69 -3.04 11.19 -10.03
N LEU A 70 -3.52 10.61 -8.93
CA LEU A 70 -2.84 9.50 -8.27
C LEU A 70 -2.86 8.27 -9.20
N GLU A 71 -1.69 7.69 -9.43
CA GLU A 71 -1.49 6.49 -10.25
C GLU A 71 -1.00 5.29 -9.43
N GLU A 72 -0.19 5.52 -8.39
CA GLU A 72 0.24 4.50 -7.44
C GLU A 72 0.19 4.99 -5.99
N TYR A 73 -0.15 4.07 -5.10
CA TYR A 73 -0.28 4.21 -3.65
C TYR A 73 1.08 4.39 -2.96
N PRO A 74 1.17 4.78 -1.67
CA PRO A 74 0.15 4.78 -0.61
C PRO A 74 -0.78 5.99 -0.49
N GLY A 75 -0.57 7.06 -1.26
CA GLY A 75 -1.44 8.24 -1.24
C GLY A 75 -2.89 7.89 -1.55
N MET A 76 -3.80 8.76 -1.13
CA MET A 76 -5.25 8.58 -1.31
C MET A 76 -5.88 9.66 -2.18
N ASP A 77 -5.25 10.83 -2.30
CA ASP A 77 -5.77 11.98 -3.02
C ASP A 77 -4.87 12.32 -4.20
N CYS A 78 -5.45 12.92 -5.23
CA CYS A 78 -4.72 13.46 -6.37
C CYS A 78 -4.10 14.82 -6.03
N LEU A 79 -3.08 15.21 -6.81
CA LEU A 79 -2.47 16.53 -6.66
C LEU A 79 -3.45 17.63 -7.04
N PRO A 80 -3.53 18.73 -6.27
CA PRO A 80 -4.24 19.90 -6.73
C PRO A 80 -3.52 20.48 -7.95
N CYS A 81 -4.27 20.91 -8.96
CA CYS A 81 -3.74 21.41 -10.23
C CYS A 81 -4.09 22.90 -10.40
N HIS A 82 -3.52 23.61 -11.39
CA HIS A 82 -3.62 25.08 -11.55
C HIS A 82 -5.01 25.71 -11.27
N LYS A 83 -6.11 25.04 -11.63
CA LYS A 83 -7.49 25.51 -11.35
C LYS A 83 -7.96 25.32 -9.90
N THR A 84 -7.34 24.39 -9.17
CA THR A 84 -7.72 23.93 -7.83
C THR A 84 -6.59 23.99 -6.80
N ILE A 85 -5.48 24.72 -7.04
CA ILE A 85 -4.31 24.82 -6.12
C ILE A 85 -4.72 25.23 -4.69
N ARG A 86 -5.85 25.94 -4.52
CA ARG A 86 -6.39 26.31 -3.21
C ARG A 86 -6.93 25.13 -2.38
N GLN A 87 -7.24 23.99 -3.01
CA GLN A 87 -7.73 22.80 -2.33
C GLN A 87 -6.55 21.91 -1.91
N GLN A 88 -6.47 21.59 -0.62
CA GLN A 88 -5.43 20.67 -0.11
C GLN A 88 -5.67 19.21 -0.50
N LYS A 89 -6.93 18.82 -0.77
CA LYS A 89 -7.31 17.46 -1.17
C LYS A 89 -8.13 17.52 -2.45
N ARG A 90 -7.68 16.83 -3.49
CA ARG A 90 -8.42 16.65 -4.74
C ARG A 90 -8.72 15.18 -4.93
N LEU A 91 -9.99 14.83 -5.01
CA LEU A 91 -10.42 13.48 -5.37
C LEU A 91 -10.54 13.36 -6.90
N LYS A 92 -10.44 12.14 -7.43
CA LYS A 92 -10.93 11.86 -8.78
C LYS A 92 -12.44 12.03 -8.80
N HIS A 93 -12.99 12.28 -9.99
CA HIS A 93 -14.44 12.21 -10.16
C HIS A 93 -14.95 10.84 -9.70
N MET A 94 -16.08 10.83 -9.00
CA MET A 94 -16.70 9.63 -8.45
C MET A 94 -18.21 9.76 -8.65
N GLY A 95 -18.81 8.70 -9.20
CA GLY A 95 -20.25 8.51 -9.26
C GLY A 95 -20.83 8.10 -7.91
N ARG A 96 -22.11 7.74 -7.92
CA ARG A 96 -22.88 7.32 -6.75
C ARG A 96 -23.86 6.21 -7.13
N ALA A 97 -24.62 5.69 -6.16
CA ALA A 97 -25.62 4.68 -6.49
C ALA A 97 -26.76 5.29 -7.31
N GLU A 98 -27.29 4.54 -8.28
CA GLU A 98 -28.47 4.93 -9.04
C GLU A 98 -29.69 4.14 -8.58
N PRO A 99 -30.81 4.81 -8.25
CA PRO A 99 -32.05 4.11 -7.90
C PRO A 99 -32.47 3.10 -8.97
N GLY A 100 -32.81 1.88 -8.55
CA GLY A 100 -33.23 0.80 -9.43
C GLY A 100 -32.10 -0.13 -9.89
N VAL A 101 -30.83 0.23 -9.72
CA VAL A 101 -29.70 -0.69 -9.93
C VAL A 101 -29.50 -1.54 -8.68
N THR A 102 -29.81 -2.83 -8.77
CA THR A 102 -29.82 -3.75 -7.62
C THR A 102 -28.53 -4.56 -7.45
N HIS A 103 -27.59 -4.45 -8.40
CA HIS A 103 -26.32 -5.17 -8.33
C HIS A 103 -25.54 -4.75 -7.07
N THR A 104 -25.12 -5.73 -6.28
CA THR A 104 -24.49 -5.52 -4.98
C THR A 104 -23.07 -6.08 -4.98
N ILE A 105 -22.10 -5.21 -4.71
CA ILE A 105 -20.72 -5.60 -4.42
C ILE A 105 -20.52 -5.55 -2.91
N LEU A 106 -20.18 -6.70 -2.33
CA LEU A 106 -19.90 -6.85 -0.91
C LEU A 106 -18.38 -6.91 -0.67
N LEU A 107 -17.88 -6.09 0.25
CA LEU A 107 -16.45 -5.97 0.58
C LEU A 107 -16.25 -6.38 2.04
N LEU A 108 -15.66 -7.55 2.28
CA LEU A 108 -15.36 -8.05 3.62
C LEU A 108 -13.99 -7.54 4.09
N GLY A 109 -13.98 -6.76 5.17
CA GLY A 109 -12.81 -6.12 5.77
C GLY A 109 -12.82 -4.61 5.60
N GLY A 110 -12.68 -3.84 6.69
CA GLY A 110 -12.61 -2.37 6.68
C GLY A 110 -11.21 -1.79 6.43
N GLY A 111 -10.37 -2.47 5.65
CA GLY A 111 -8.96 -2.11 5.42
C GLY A 111 -8.72 -1.29 4.14
N ALA A 112 -7.44 -1.03 3.85
CA ALA A 112 -7.01 -0.25 2.69
C ALA A 112 -7.44 -0.87 1.34
N ALA A 113 -7.53 -2.20 1.28
CA ALA A 113 -7.98 -2.91 0.08
C ALA A 113 -9.46 -2.64 -0.23
N SER A 114 -10.37 -2.86 0.72
CA SER A 114 -11.79 -2.54 0.53
C SER A 114 -12.02 -1.06 0.26
N LEU A 115 -11.35 -0.15 0.97
CA LEU A 115 -11.50 1.29 0.71
C LEU A 115 -11.07 1.63 -0.72
N SER A 116 -9.89 1.17 -1.14
CA SER A 116 -9.40 1.38 -2.51
C SER A 116 -10.34 0.77 -3.56
N CYS A 117 -10.91 -0.41 -3.28
CA CYS A 117 -11.90 -1.05 -4.14
C CYS A 117 -13.17 -0.19 -4.27
N ALA A 118 -13.78 0.21 -3.15
CA ALA A 118 -14.98 1.04 -3.14
C ALA A 118 -14.76 2.38 -3.86
N GLU A 119 -13.62 3.03 -3.61
CA GLU A 119 -13.28 4.27 -4.28
C GLU A 119 -13.10 4.07 -5.78
N THR A 120 -12.39 3.03 -6.20
CA THR A 120 -12.16 2.73 -7.62
C THR A 120 -13.48 2.42 -8.32
N LEU A 121 -14.38 1.65 -7.71
CA LEU A 121 -15.72 1.38 -8.26
C LEU A 121 -16.48 2.67 -8.54
N ARG A 122 -16.51 3.59 -7.57
CA ARG A 122 -17.18 4.89 -7.75
C ARG A 122 -16.44 5.79 -8.73
N GLN A 123 -15.11 5.76 -8.78
CA GLN A 123 -14.32 6.50 -9.78
C GLN A 123 -14.65 6.05 -11.21
N GLU A 124 -15.01 4.78 -11.37
CA GLU A 124 -15.44 4.18 -12.62
C GLU A 124 -16.95 4.27 -12.86
N ASN A 125 -17.65 5.09 -12.07
CA ASN A 125 -19.10 5.31 -12.13
C ASN A 125 -19.93 4.02 -11.98
N TYR A 126 -19.43 3.02 -11.24
CA TYR A 126 -20.26 1.92 -10.80
C TYR A 126 -21.47 2.49 -10.04
N ASN A 127 -22.67 2.11 -10.46
CA ASN A 127 -23.94 2.68 -10.01
C ASN A 127 -24.75 1.73 -9.12
N GLY A 128 -24.27 0.50 -8.90
CA GLY A 128 -24.89 -0.44 -7.96
C GLY A 128 -24.58 -0.13 -6.50
N ARG A 129 -25.05 -1.02 -5.62
CA ARG A 129 -24.84 -0.95 -4.17
C ARG A 129 -23.44 -1.44 -3.81
N ILE A 130 -22.76 -0.72 -2.90
CA ILE A 130 -21.47 -1.13 -2.33
C ILE A 130 -21.65 -1.23 -0.82
N ILE A 131 -21.34 -2.39 -0.26
CA ILE A 131 -21.39 -2.64 1.17
C ILE A 131 -19.99 -3.04 1.64
N MET A 132 -19.38 -2.23 2.50
CA MET A 132 -18.15 -2.57 3.19
C MET A 132 -18.47 -3.02 4.61
N VAL A 133 -17.96 -4.18 5.00
CA VAL A 133 -18.19 -4.75 6.34
C VAL A 133 -16.88 -4.82 7.10
N SER A 134 -16.88 -4.34 8.33
CA SER A 134 -15.73 -4.33 9.23
C SER A 134 -16.09 -4.86 10.60
N ARG A 135 -15.22 -5.71 11.13
CA ARG A 135 -15.18 -6.09 12.56
C ARG A 135 -14.92 -4.88 13.46
N ASP A 136 -14.14 -3.93 12.96
CA ASP A 136 -13.71 -2.78 13.75
C ASP A 136 -14.91 -1.85 14.03
N ASP A 137 -14.83 -1.11 15.12
CA ASP A 137 -15.82 -0.10 15.52
C ASP A 137 -15.55 1.29 14.92
N LEU A 138 -14.45 1.41 14.17
CA LEU A 138 -14.03 2.61 13.46
C LEU A 138 -14.20 2.44 11.94
N LEU A 139 -14.47 3.55 11.26
CA LEU A 139 -14.37 3.63 9.80
C LEU A 139 -12.92 3.29 9.35
N PRO A 140 -12.71 2.88 8.09
CA PRO A 140 -11.38 2.57 7.57
C PRO A 140 -10.33 3.62 7.93
N TYR A 141 -9.22 3.17 8.53
CA TYR A 141 -8.19 4.01 9.12
C TYR A 141 -6.78 3.54 8.78
N ASP A 142 -5.83 4.47 8.86
CA ASP A 142 -4.42 4.27 8.56
C ASP A 142 -3.73 3.45 9.67
N LYS A 143 -3.70 2.13 9.50
CA LYS A 143 -3.03 1.20 10.42
C LYS A 143 -1.53 1.48 10.55
N THR A 144 -0.92 2.14 9.56
CA THR A 144 0.51 2.44 9.58
C THR A 144 0.85 3.52 10.62
N ARG A 145 -0.14 4.30 11.07
CA ARG A 145 0.04 5.32 12.13
C ARG A 145 0.07 4.71 13.54
N LEU A 146 -0.56 3.56 13.75
CA LEU A 146 -0.68 2.92 15.08
C LEU A 146 0.68 2.56 15.70
N SER A 147 1.68 2.26 14.88
CA SER A 147 3.05 1.94 15.34
C SER A 147 4.01 3.13 15.33
N LYS A 148 3.56 4.31 14.86
CA LYS A 148 4.41 5.48 14.64
C LYS A 148 4.06 6.67 15.52
N VAL A 149 2.82 6.74 16.00
CA VAL A 149 2.34 7.85 16.84
C VAL A 149 1.72 7.29 18.11
N MET A 150 2.29 7.65 19.25
CA MET A 150 1.75 7.31 20.57
C MET A 150 0.46 8.09 20.83
N ASN A 151 -0.54 7.46 21.46
CA ASN A 151 -1.82 8.08 21.85
C ASN A 151 -2.54 8.78 20.69
N VAL A 152 -2.62 8.11 19.54
CA VAL A 152 -3.26 8.69 18.37
C VAL A 152 -4.77 8.78 18.56
N GLU A 153 -5.32 9.98 18.37
CA GLU A 153 -6.77 10.20 18.36
C GLU A 153 -7.41 9.49 17.16
N SER A 154 -8.49 8.73 17.39
CA SER A 154 -9.15 7.92 16.36
C SER A 154 -9.57 8.74 15.14
N SER A 155 -10.07 9.96 15.34
CA SER A 155 -10.47 10.86 14.25
C SER A 155 -9.31 11.27 13.34
N SER A 156 -8.07 11.28 13.85
CA SER A 156 -6.88 11.71 13.11
C SER A 156 -6.25 10.63 12.21
N ILE A 157 -6.74 9.39 12.31
CA ILE A 157 -6.26 8.24 11.54
C ILE A 157 -7.30 7.72 10.55
N MET A 158 -8.54 8.21 10.59
CA MET A 158 -9.55 7.85 9.60
C MET A 158 -9.08 8.25 8.20
N LEU A 159 -9.17 7.32 7.24
CA LEU A 159 -8.74 7.55 5.86
C LEU A 159 -9.71 8.47 5.10
N ARG A 160 -11.00 8.38 5.45
CA ARG A 160 -12.10 9.20 4.94
C ARG A 160 -13.06 9.54 6.06
N THR A 161 -13.77 10.66 5.93
CA THR A 161 -14.79 11.07 6.89
C THR A 161 -16.10 10.30 6.66
N LYS A 162 -17.04 10.38 7.60
CA LYS A 162 -18.36 9.77 7.44
C LYS A 162 -19.11 10.36 6.24
N GLU A 163 -19.00 11.66 6.05
CA GLU A 163 -19.66 12.42 4.98
C GLU A 163 -19.18 11.97 3.61
N PHE A 164 -17.91 11.55 3.47
CA PHE A 164 -17.39 10.98 2.23
C PHE A 164 -18.15 9.71 1.83
N TYR A 165 -18.33 8.77 2.77
CA TYR A 165 -19.04 7.52 2.46
C TYR A 165 -20.51 7.78 2.12
N GLN A 166 -21.15 8.72 2.82
CA GLN A 166 -22.52 9.14 2.53
C GLN A 166 -22.63 9.84 1.17
N GLN A 167 -21.69 10.72 0.83
CA GLN A 167 -21.68 11.46 -0.42
C GLN A 167 -21.61 10.55 -1.66
N TYR A 168 -20.92 9.42 -1.54
CA TYR A 168 -20.70 8.48 -2.65
C TYR A 168 -21.48 7.17 -2.50
N ASP A 169 -22.50 7.13 -1.63
CA ASP A 169 -23.36 5.97 -1.38
C ASP A 169 -22.57 4.67 -1.13
N ILE A 170 -21.57 4.74 -0.24
CA ILE A 170 -20.80 3.57 0.21
C ILE A 170 -21.29 3.22 1.61
N GLU A 171 -21.93 2.07 1.76
CA GLU A 171 -22.33 1.58 3.08
C GLU A 171 -21.12 1.03 3.83
N VAL A 172 -21.00 1.38 5.10
CA VAL A 172 -19.97 0.84 5.98
C VAL A 172 -20.64 0.27 7.22
N TRP A 173 -20.69 -1.06 7.30
CA TRP A 173 -21.20 -1.81 8.44
C TRP A 173 -20.04 -2.08 9.39
N LEU A 174 -20.11 -1.53 10.60
CA LEU A 174 -19.09 -1.66 11.64
C LEU A 174 -19.54 -2.69 12.68
N LYS A 175 -18.59 -3.20 13.47
CA LYS A 175 -18.83 -4.23 14.51
C LYS A 175 -19.62 -5.43 13.97
N LYS A 176 -19.27 -5.87 12.76
CA LYS A 176 -19.97 -6.95 12.07
C LYS A 176 -18.97 -7.92 11.46
N GLU A 177 -19.15 -9.20 11.74
CA GLU A 177 -18.21 -10.25 11.37
C GLU A 177 -18.87 -11.28 10.47
N ALA A 178 -18.21 -11.60 9.34
CA ALA A 178 -18.67 -12.67 8.44
C ALA A 178 -18.30 -14.03 9.05
N LEU A 179 -19.30 -14.89 9.24
CA LEU A 179 -19.13 -16.24 9.81
C LEU A 179 -19.06 -17.33 8.76
N SER A 180 -19.69 -17.14 7.60
CA SER A 180 -19.61 -18.07 6.47
C SER A 180 -19.92 -17.41 5.14
N VAL A 181 -19.44 -18.00 4.05
CA VAL A 181 -19.75 -17.63 2.67
C VAL A 181 -20.36 -18.83 1.95
N ASP A 182 -21.53 -18.65 1.35
CA ASP A 182 -22.10 -19.60 0.41
C ASP A 182 -21.89 -19.06 -1.02
N THR A 183 -21.07 -19.76 -1.81
CA THR A 183 -20.73 -19.35 -3.17
C THR A 183 -21.79 -19.75 -4.20
N ASP A 184 -22.65 -20.72 -3.88
CA ASP A 184 -23.70 -21.20 -4.79
C ASP A 184 -24.93 -20.29 -4.67
N MET A 185 -25.33 -19.97 -3.44
CA MET A 185 -26.39 -19.02 -3.15
C MET A 185 -25.93 -17.56 -3.26
N LYS A 186 -24.62 -17.34 -3.35
CA LYS A 186 -23.96 -16.02 -3.32
C LYS A 186 -24.39 -15.18 -2.11
N THR A 187 -24.24 -15.75 -0.92
CA THR A 187 -24.60 -15.10 0.34
C THR A 187 -23.45 -15.12 1.34
N VAL A 188 -23.47 -14.16 2.26
CA VAL A 188 -22.61 -14.12 3.45
C VAL A 188 -23.49 -14.06 4.68
N THR A 189 -23.25 -14.95 5.64
CA THR A 189 -23.93 -14.95 6.95
C THR A 189 -23.04 -14.27 7.97
N PHE A 190 -23.63 -13.36 8.76
CA PHE A 190 -22.93 -12.58 9.78
C PHE A 190 -23.26 -13.05 11.19
N ASP A 191 -22.48 -12.55 12.15
CA ASP A 191 -22.58 -12.81 13.59
C ASP A 191 -23.92 -12.42 14.23
N ASP A 192 -24.63 -11.44 13.65
CA ASP A 192 -25.98 -11.05 14.07
C ASP A 192 -27.10 -11.87 13.42
N GLY A 193 -26.76 -12.91 12.66
CA GLY A 193 -27.71 -13.76 11.93
C GLY A 193 -28.20 -13.16 10.61
N LEU A 194 -27.80 -11.94 10.24
CA LEU A 194 -28.11 -11.39 8.91
C LEU A 194 -27.47 -12.24 7.82
N VAL A 195 -28.22 -12.48 6.75
CA VAL A 195 -27.73 -13.08 5.51
C VAL A 195 -27.81 -12.04 4.39
N GLN A 196 -26.66 -11.63 3.85
CA GLN A 196 -26.57 -10.67 2.75
C GLN A 196 -26.23 -11.38 1.45
N LYS A 197 -27.08 -11.23 0.44
CA LYS A 197 -26.79 -11.65 -0.93
C LYS A 197 -25.80 -10.70 -1.61
N TYR A 198 -24.92 -11.22 -2.45
CA TYR A 198 -24.00 -10.42 -3.26
C TYR A 198 -24.06 -10.89 -4.72
N ASP A 199 -23.68 -9.99 -5.64
CA ASP A 199 -23.45 -10.36 -7.03
C ASP A 199 -21.96 -10.62 -7.28
N GLN A 200 -21.10 -9.80 -6.64
CA GLN A 200 -19.66 -9.98 -6.53
C GLN A 200 -19.16 -9.70 -5.11
N LEU A 201 -18.05 -10.35 -4.74
CA LEU A 201 -17.49 -10.34 -3.39
C LEU A 201 -16.01 -9.99 -3.44
N LEU A 202 -15.53 -9.08 -2.58
CA LEU A 202 -14.12 -8.93 -2.25
C LEU A 202 -13.87 -9.40 -0.82
N ILE A 203 -12.93 -10.33 -0.66
CA ILE A 203 -12.45 -10.78 0.64
C ILE A 203 -11.12 -10.08 0.94
N SER A 204 -11.08 -9.26 1.99
CA SER A 204 -9.88 -8.52 2.40
C SER A 204 -9.79 -8.37 3.92
N THR A 205 -10.15 -9.44 4.64
CA THR A 205 -10.12 -9.54 6.10
C THR A 205 -8.71 -9.51 6.69
N GLY A 206 -7.68 -9.52 5.84
CA GLY A 206 -6.28 -9.39 6.20
C GLY A 206 -5.79 -10.53 7.09
N CYS A 207 -4.83 -10.22 7.94
CA CYS A 207 -4.28 -11.17 8.89
C CYS A 207 -4.31 -10.61 10.31
N ARG A 208 -4.19 -11.50 11.28
CA ARG A 208 -3.93 -11.18 12.69
C ARG A 208 -2.56 -11.74 13.09
N TYR A 209 -2.00 -11.18 14.15
CA TYR A 209 -0.74 -11.66 14.69
C TYR A 209 -1.05 -12.61 15.86
N GLU A 210 -0.38 -13.76 15.87
CA GLU A 210 -0.14 -14.45 17.13
C GLU A 210 0.81 -13.57 17.97
N ARG A 211 0.59 -13.45 19.28
CA ARG A 211 1.39 -12.56 20.14
C ARG A 211 2.88 -12.93 20.06
N TYR A 212 3.68 -12.22 19.25
CA TYR A 212 4.64 -11.19 19.65
C TYR A 212 5.47 -10.72 18.44
N THR A 213 5.83 -9.44 18.48
CA THR A 213 6.55 -8.72 17.42
C THR A 213 8.06 -8.82 17.62
N GLN A 214 8.74 -9.49 16.70
CA GLN A 214 10.19 -9.46 16.57
C GLN A 214 10.56 -8.48 15.45
N ILE A 215 11.57 -7.64 15.71
CA ILE A 215 12.55 -7.00 14.80
C ILE A 215 13.02 -5.73 15.51
N LEU A 216 14.36 -5.57 15.70
CA LEU A 216 15.15 -4.30 15.69
C LEU A 216 16.52 -4.37 16.39
N HIS A 217 17.22 -5.52 16.39
CA HIS A 217 18.43 -5.73 17.23
C HIS A 217 19.54 -4.67 17.10
N THR A 218 19.84 -4.16 15.91
CA THR A 218 21.03 -3.32 15.71
C THR A 218 20.80 -1.84 16.02
N MET A 219 19.55 -1.34 15.99
CA MET A 219 19.27 0.09 16.21
C MET A 219 18.97 0.46 17.67
N LEU A 220 18.46 -0.47 18.49
CA LEU A 220 18.12 -0.15 19.89
C LEU A 220 19.22 -0.51 20.90
N SER A 221 20.23 -1.29 20.49
CA SER A 221 21.36 -1.66 21.36
C SER A 221 22.14 -0.43 21.82
N ASP A 222 22.26 0.60 20.98
CA ASP A 222 22.89 1.90 21.31
C ASP A 222 22.13 2.72 22.36
N LYS A 223 20.93 2.29 22.78
CA LYS A 223 20.09 2.98 23.78
C LYS A 223 19.85 2.18 25.06
N ASN A 224 20.74 1.26 25.42
CA ASN A 224 20.57 0.35 26.56
C ASN A 224 19.28 -0.51 26.49
N VAL A 225 18.70 -0.67 25.30
CA VAL A 225 17.60 -1.61 25.10
C VAL A 225 18.21 -3.00 25.00
N LYS A 226 18.05 -3.81 26.05
CA LYS A 226 18.42 -5.23 26.04
C LYS A 226 17.39 -5.99 25.22
N PHE A 227 17.85 -6.65 24.17
CA PHE A 227 17.02 -7.57 23.40
C PHE A 227 17.10 -8.96 23.97
N TYR A 228 15.94 -9.53 24.26
CA TYR A 228 15.80 -10.91 24.68
C TYR A 228 15.14 -11.68 23.53
N MET A 229 15.96 -12.24 22.63
CA MET A 229 15.52 -12.76 21.33
C MET A 229 14.89 -14.16 21.38
N ASN A 230 14.89 -14.79 22.56
CA ASN A 230 14.36 -16.14 22.84
C ASN A 230 13.49 -16.16 24.11
N ASP A 231 12.98 -15.00 24.53
CA ASP A 231 12.13 -14.89 25.70
C ASP A 231 10.72 -14.42 25.31
N ASN A 232 9.71 -14.93 26.01
CA ASN A 232 8.32 -14.52 25.86
C ASN A 232 7.86 -13.76 27.09
N VAL A 233 7.01 -12.74 26.91
CA VAL A 233 6.36 -12.07 28.04
C VAL A 233 5.31 -13.02 28.64
N THR A 234 5.55 -13.52 29.84
CA THR A 234 4.62 -14.38 30.58
C THR A 234 3.59 -13.58 31.36
N GLU A 235 3.97 -12.39 31.83
CA GLU A 235 3.12 -11.54 32.65
C GLU A 235 3.40 -10.08 32.32
N VAL A 236 2.34 -9.27 32.28
CA VAL A 236 2.43 -7.82 32.19
C VAL A 236 1.79 -7.25 33.45
N ARG A 237 2.57 -6.56 34.27
CA ARG A 237 2.09 -5.90 35.48
C ARG A 237 1.67 -4.47 35.17
N HIS A 238 0.62 -4.03 35.84
CA HIS A 238 0.06 -2.70 35.67
C HIS A 238 0.11 -1.92 36.98
N GLU A 239 0.45 -0.64 36.89
CA GLU A 239 0.36 0.32 37.98
C GLU A 239 -0.37 1.57 37.45
N ASN A 240 -1.42 2.01 38.16
CA ASN A 240 -2.26 3.14 37.75
C ASN A 240 -2.82 3.06 36.31
N GLY A 241 -3.22 1.85 35.89
CA GLY A 241 -3.79 1.59 34.55
C GLY A 241 -2.76 1.61 33.41
N LYS A 242 -1.47 1.71 33.70
CA LYS A 242 -0.38 1.65 32.72
C LYS A 242 0.48 0.43 32.98
N CYS A 243 0.97 -0.20 31.92
CA CYS A 243 1.96 -1.28 32.01
C CYS A 243 3.23 -0.75 32.70
N SER A 244 3.64 -1.38 33.80
CA SER A 244 4.83 -1.02 34.59
C SER A 244 5.97 -2.03 34.41
N GLU A 245 5.69 -3.32 34.20
CA GLU A 245 6.71 -4.37 34.08
C GLU A 245 6.23 -5.50 33.16
N ALA A 246 7.16 -6.15 32.45
CA ALA A 246 6.92 -7.35 31.66
C ALA A 246 7.90 -8.46 32.09
N ILE A 247 7.38 -9.60 32.53
CA ILE A 247 8.18 -10.75 32.99
C ILE A 247 8.41 -11.70 31.82
N LEU A 248 9.63 -12.24 31.71
CA LEU A 248 10.10 -13.01 30.55
C LEU A 248 10.35 -14.50 30.88
N SER A 249 10.06 -15.42 29.96
CA SER A 249 10.46 -16.85 30.03
C SER A 249 11.13 -17.35 28.75
N SER A 250 12.14 -18.21 28.90
CA SER A 250 12.97 -18.69 27.78
C SER A 250 12.33 -19.86 27.03
N PHE A 251 11.76 -19.58 25.86
CA PHE A 251 11.21 -20.60 24.95
C PHE A 251 11.35 -20.16 23.49
N SER A 252 11.64 -21.11 22.60
CA SER A 252 11.76 -20.90 21.15
C SER A 252 10.42 -21.21 20.45
N LEU A 253 9.63 -20.18 20.16
CA LEU A 253 8.45 -20.23 19.27
C LEU A 253 8.74 -19.34 18.05
N LEU A 254 8.50 -19.87 16.84
CA LEU A 254 8.67 -19.11 15.60
C LEU A 254 7.45 -18.17 15.39
N PRO A 255 7.65 -16.88 15.08
CA PRO A 255 6.56 -15.92 14.88
C PRO A 255 5.75 -16.21 13.61
N GLY A 256 4.42 -16.01 13.65
CA GLY A 256 3.51 -16.26 12.53
C GLY A 256 2.41 -15.20 12.35
N ILE A 257 2.20 -14.78 11.11
CA ILE A 257 0.99 -14.07 10.68
C ILE A 257 -0.10 -15.12 10.46
N ILE A 258 -1.28 -14.93 11.05
CA ILE A 258 -2.42 -15.83 10.89
C ILE A 258 -3.45 -15.19 9.94
N PRO A 259 -3.69 -15.77 8.76
CA PRO A 259 -4.76 -15.35 7.85
C PRO A 259 -6.15 -15.36 8.53
N ASN A 260 -6.95 -14.30 8.35
CA ASN A 260 -8.34 -14.27 8.84
C ASN A 260 -9.28 -14.91 7.79
N SER A 261 -9.14 -16.21 7.56
CA SER A 261 -9.85 -16.96 6.51
C SER A 261 -10.66 -18.15 7.04
N GLU A 262 -10.81 -18.28 8.36
CA GLU A 262 -11.47 -19.41 9.01
C GLU A 262 -12.92 -19.61 8.53
N PHE A 263 -13.63 -18.51 8.28
CA PHE A 263 -15.01 -18.51 7.77
C PHE A 263 -15.15 -19.03 6.32
N LEU A 264 -14.03 -19.26 5.62
CA LEU A 264 -14.00 -19.84 4.28
C LEU A 264 -13.84 -21.38 4.30
N ARG A 265 -13.61 -21.99 5.46
CA ARG A 265 -13.49 -23.44 5.59
C ARG A 265 -14.79 -24.13 5.15
N GLY A 266 -14.65 -25.16 4.32
CA GLY A 266 -15.79 -25.90 3.77
C GLY A 266 -16.48 -25.20 2.58
N THR A 267 -16.05 -24.01 2.19
CA THR A 267 -16.54 -23.34 0.97
C THR A 267 -15.79 -23.83 -0.27
N LYS A 268 -16.25 -23.42 -1.47
CA LYS A 268 -15.55 -23.69 -2.74
C LYS A 268 -14.33 -22.79 -2.97
N ILE A 269 -14.10 -21.79 -2.12
CA ILE A 269 -12.95 -20.88 -2.24
C ILE A 269 -11.71 -21.62 -1.76
N GLN A 270 -10.73 -21.77 -2.65
CA GLN A 270 -9.48 -22.45 -2.35
C GLN A 270 -8.61 -21.61 -1.41
N MET A 271 -8.00 -22.29 -0.45
CA MET A 271 -6.96 -21.75 0.41
C MET A 271 -5.72 -22.62 0.28
N ASP A 272 -4.54 -22.02 0.42
CA ASP A 272 -3.29 -22.78 0.47
C ASP A 272 -3.09 -23.47 1.82
N SER A 273 -2.01 -24.26 1.95
CA SER A 273 -1.66 -24.97 3.19
C SER A 273 -1.46 -24.06 4.41
N LYS A 274 -1.27 -22.76 4.21
CA LYS A 274 -1.10 -21.74 5.25
C LYS A 274 -2.38 -20.93 5.48
N ASN A 275 -3.49 -21.31 4.84
CA ASN A 275 -4.79 -20.66 4.86
C ASN A 275 -4.86 -19.28 4.18
N PHE A 276 -3.89 -18.91 3.34
CA PHE A 276 -4.03 -17.73 2.48
C PHE A 276 -4.89 -18.08 1.26
N VAL A 277 -5.52 -17.08 0.64
CA VAL A 277 -6.39 -17.27 -0.54
C VAL A 277 -5.59 -16.97 -1.82
N PRO A 278 -5.32 -17.97 -2.68
CA PRO A 278 -4.67 -17.75 -3.96
C PRO A 278 -5.58 -17.02 -4.94
N VAL A 279 -5.03 -16.05 -5.66
CA VAL A 279 -5.74 -15.28 -6.70
C VAL A 279 -4.97 -15.24 -8.02
N ASP A 280 -5.65 -14.97 -9.13
CA ASP A 280 -5.01 -14.72 -10.41
C ASP A 280 -4.43 -13.28 -10.50
N LYS A 281 -3.89 -12.91 -11.68
CA LYS A 281 -3.37 -11.56 -11.96
C LYS A 281 -4.43 -10.46 -11.88
N HIS A 282 -5.70 -10.84 -11.89
CA HIS A 282 -6.87 -9.95 -11.83
C HIS A 282 -7.47 -9.87 -10.42
N MET A 283 -6.80 -10.47 -9.42
CA MET A 283 -7.24 -10.58 -8.03
C MET A 283 -8.48 -11.47 -7.82
N GLN A 284 -8.87 -12.26 -8.81
CA GLN A 284 -9.99 -13.19 -8.72
C GLN A 284 -9.54 -14.52 -8.12
N THR A 285 -10.35 -15.09 -7.24
CA THR A 285 -10.14 -16.44 -6.67
C THR A 285 -10.47 -17.52 -7.71
N ASN A 286 -10.43 -18.79 -7.32
CA ASN A 286 -10.94 -19.87 -8.15
C ASN A 286 -12.46 -19.85 -8.36
N VAL A 287 -13.21 -19.03 -7.60
CA VAL A 287 -14.66 -18.89 -7.71
C VAL A 287 -14.99 -17.62 -8.50
N PRO A 288 -15.68 -17.72 -9.67
CA PRO A 288 -16.04 -16.55 -10.48
C PRO A 288 -16.86 -15.51 -9.71
N GLY A 289 -16.47 -14.23 -9.84
CA GLY A 289 -17.12 -13.13 -9.13
C GLY A 289 -16.70 -12.98 -7.66
N VAL A 290 -15.82 -13.85 -7.15
CA VAL A 290 -15.20 -13.73 -5.82
C VAL A 290 -13.74 -13.36 -5.97
N PHE A 291 -13.37 -12.23 -5.40
CA PHE A 291 -12.04 -11.64 -5.41
C PHE A 291 -11.43 -11.70 -4.00
N CYS A 292 -10.11 -11.68 -3.91
CA CYS A 292 -9.41 -11.55 -2.64
C CYS A 292 -8.26 -10.54 -2.75
N GLY A 293 -8.02 -9.75 -1.70
CA GLY A 293 -6.99 -8.72 -1.72
C GLY A 293 -6.42 -8.39 -0.34
N GLY A 294 -5.40 -7.54 -0.32
CA GLY A 294 -4.63 -7.25 0.90
C GLY A 294 -3.84 -8.46 1.43
N ASP A 295 -3.54 -8.42 2.72
CA ASP A 295 -2.63 -9.37 3.38
C ASP A 295 -3.10 -10.83 3.31
N LEU A 296 -4.39 -11.08 3.10
CA LEU A 296 -4.95 -12.43 3.02
C LEU A 296 -4.60 -13.16 1.70
N SER A 297 -4.25 -12.42 0.66
CA SER A 297 -4.08 -12.97 -0.69
C SER A 297 -2.66 -13.50 -0.95
N THR A 298 -2.55 -14.61 -1.68
CA THR A 298 -1.32 -14.97 -2.41
C THR A 298 -1.51 -14.76 -3.90
N PHE A 299 -0.64 -13.96 -4.50
CA PHE A 299 -0.85 -13.44 -5.86
C PHE A 299 0.42 -13.60 -6.72
N PRO A 300 0.28 -13.79 -8.04
CA PRO A 300 1.43 -13.78 -8.95
C PRO A 300 2.04 -12.38 -9.01
N LEU A 301 3.33 -12.27 -8.73
CA LEU A 301 4.07 -11.01 -8.86
C LEU A 301 4.92 -11.02 -10.13
N ALA A 302 4.68 -10.08 -11.05
CA ALA A 302 5.40 -9.98 -12.32
C ALA A 302 6.93 -9.94 -12.15
N MET A 303 7.43 -9.18 -11.17
CA MET A 303 8.87 -9.12 -10.85
C MET A 303 9.45 -10.45 -10.35
N ALA A 304 8.62 -11.29 -9.74
CA ALA A 304 8.98 -12.63 -9.31
C ALA A 304 8.72 -13.66 -10.42
N LYS A 305 8.62 -13.25 -11.71
CA LYS A 305 8.26 -14.13 -12.84
C LYS A 305 6.95 -14.88 -12.59
N ASP A 306 5.95 -14.16 -12.10
CA ASP A 306 4.61 -14.67 -11.76
C ASP A 306 4.58 -15.77 -10.68
N HIS A 307 5.69 -15.98 -9.95
CA HIS A 307 5.64 -16.78 -8.73
C HIS A 307 4.66 -16.15 -7.75
N ARG A 308 3.92 -17.02 -7.05
CA ARG A 308 2.97 -16.58 -6.03
C ARG A 308 3.72 -16.11 -4.80
N VAL A 309 3.38 -14.91 -4.34
CA VAL A 309 3.96 -14.28 -3.16
C VAL A 309 2.85 -13.82 -2.21
N ASN A 310 3.21 -13.54 -0.96
CA ASN A 310 2.38 -12.82 -0.01
C ASN A 310 3.19 -11.63 0.52
N ILE A 311 2.68 -10.41 0.30
CA ILE A 311 3.37 -9.17 0.67
C ILE A 311 2.39 -8.31 1.48
N GLY A 312 2.55 -8.29 2.81
CA GLY A 312 1.74 -7.51 3.74
C GLY A 312 2.09 -6.03 3.78
N HIS A 313 2.09 -5.37 2.62
CA HIS A 313 2.38 -3.93 2.49
C HIS A 313 1.10 -3.13 2.26
N TRP A 314 1.03 -1.95 2.88
CA TRP A 314 -0.10 -1.02 2.73
C TRP A 314 -0.38 -0.65 1.26
N GLN A 315 0.68 -0.30 0.51
CA GLN A 315 0.61 0.00 -0.92
C GLN A 315 0.08 -1.19 -1.75
N MET A 316 0.48 -2.42 -1.41
CA MET A 316 0.00 -3.62 -2.11
C MET A 316 -1.49 -3.85 -1.82
N ALA A 317 -1.93 -3.70 -0.57
CA ALA A 317 -3.35 -3.83 -0.22
C ALA A 317 -4.23 -2.85 -1.01
N GLN A 318 -3.84 -1.58 -1.11
CA GLN A 318 -4.58 -0.60 -1.91
C GLN A 318 -4.57 -0.96 -3.40
N THR A 319 -3.44 -1.46 -3.92
CA THR A 319 -3.33 -1.89 -5.32
C THR A 319 -4.24 -3.08 -5.61
N HIS A 320 -4.27 -4.08 -4.72
CA HIS A 320 -5.15 -5.24 -4.82
C HIS A 320 -6.61 -4.81 -4.90
N GLY A 321 -7.04 -3.89 -4.02
CA GLY A 321 -8.39 -3.34 -4.04
C GLY A 321 -8.77 -2.67 -5.36
N ARG A 322 -7.87 -1.84 -5.92
CA ARG A 322 -8.06 -1.19 -7.22
C ARG A 322 -8.18 -2.20 -8.36
N ILE A 323 -7.27 -3.16 -8.42
CA ILE A 323 -7.28 -4.17 -9.49
C ILE A 323 -8.54 -5.04 -9.40
N ALA A 324 -8.94 -5.45 -8.20
CA ALA A 324 -10.19 -6.17 -7.99
C ALA A 324 -11.40 -5.35 -8.50
N ALA A 325 -11.51 -4.07 -8.14
CA ALA A 325 -12.58 -3.19 -8.61
C ALA A 325 -12.64 -3.08 -10.15
N LEU A 326 -11.49 -2.84 -10.81
CA LEU A 326 -11.45 -2.74 -12.27
C LEU A 326 -11.91 -4.05 -12.95
N ASN A 327 -11.57 -5.19 -12.37
CA ASN A 327 -11.94 -6.50 -12.91
C ASN A 327 -13.36 -6.94 -12.53
N MET A 328 -13.90 -6.47 -11.40
CA MET A 328 -15.33 -6.55 -11.10
C MET A 328 -16.17 -5.89 -12.21
N LEU A 329 -15.65 -4.80 -12.79
CA LEU A 329 -16.23 -4.07 -13.91
C LEU A 329 -15.82 -4.61 -15.30
N GLY A 330 -15.16 -5.78 -15.36
CA GLY A 330 -14.81 -6.45 -16.61
C GLY A 330 -13.64 -5.84 -17.39
N LYS A 331 -12.84 -4.93 -16.81
CA LYS A 331 -11.77 -4.21 -17.52
C LYS A 331 -10.52 -5.02 -17.86
N GLN A 332 -10.39 -6.27 -17.41
CA GLN A 332 -9.25 -7.16 -17.68
C GLN A 332 -7.89 -6.49 -17.40
N THR A 333 -7.74 -5.92 -16.20
CA THR A 333 -6.53 -5.22 -15.77
C THR A 333 -5.68 -6.13 -14.89
N GLU A 334 -4.46 -6.45 -15.31
CA GLU A 334 -3.51 -7.22 -14.50
C GLU A 334 -2.84 -6.37 -13.41
N LEU A 335 -2.50 -7.01 -12.29
CA LEU A 335 -1.63 -6.44 -11.27
C LEU A 335 -0.21 -6.21 -11.84
N ASN A 336 0.11 -4.95 -12.12
CA ASN A 336 1.44 -4.53 -12.53
C ASN A 336 1.91 -3.34 -11.68
N THR A 337 2.64 -3.64 -10.61
CA THR A 337 3.24 -2.65 -9.72
C THR A 337 4.54 -3.19 -9.13
N VAL A 338 5.38 -2.30 -8.62
CA VAL A 338 6.59 -2.64 -7.87
C VAL A 338 6.29 -2.44 -6.40
N PRO A 339 6.45 -3.45 -5.53
CA PRO A 339 6.25 -3.29 -4.10
C PRO A 339 7.08 -2.12 -3.57
N PHE A 340 6.44 -1.23 -2.81
CA PHE A 340 7.11 -0.12 -2.14
C PHE A 340 6.71 -0.08 -0.66
N TYR A 341 7.69 0.13 0.20
CA TYR A 341 7.50 0.16 1.65
C TYR A 341 8.36 1.23 2.30
N TRP A 342 7.90 1.74 3.44
CA TRP A 342 8.68 2.60 4.31
C TRP A 342 8.43 2.24 5.76
N THR A 343 9.43 2.47 6.60
CA THR A 343 9.28 2.41 8.04
C THR A 343 10.02 3.57 8.69
N VAL A 344 9.57 3.95 9.90
CA VAL A 344 10.23 4.95 10.73
C VAL A 344 10.69 4.26 12.00
N LEU A 345 12.00 4.27 12.22
CA LEU A 345 12.65 3.61 13.33
C LEU A 345 13.53 4.64 14.03
N LEU A 346 13.22 4.96 15.29
CA LEU A 346 13.95 5.97 16.07
C LEU A 346 14.09 7.32 15.36
N GLY A 347 13.02 7.76 14.68
CA GLY A 347 13.01 9.00 13.91
C GLY A 347 13.84 8.97 12.61
N LYS A 348 14.31 7.79 12.18
CA LYS A 348 14.97 7.58 10.89
C LYS A 348 14.05 6.81 9.95
N THR A 349 13.94 7.29 8.72
CA THR A 349 13.10 6.66 7.71
C THR A 349 13.94 5.70 6.87
N VAL A 350 13.50 4.45 6.80
CA VAL A 350 14.03 3.44 5.88
C VAL A 350 13.00 3.23 4.78
N ARG A 351 13.47 3.14 3.53
CA ARG A 351 12.63 2.97 2.34
C ARG A 351 13.08 1.75 1.58
N TYR A 352 12.12 1.00 1.05
CA TYR A 352 12.36 -0.24 0.33
C TYR A 352 11.50 -0.29 -0.93
N THR A 353 12.06 -0.81 -2.01
CA THR A 353 11.31 -1.14 -3.22
C THR A 353 11.78 -2.45 -3.84
N GLY A 354 10.89 -3.12 -4.58
CA GLY A 354 11.15 -4.34 -5.31
C GLY A 354 10.89 -5.61 -4.52
N TYR A 355 11.41 -6.73 -5.00
CA TYR A 355 11.24 -8.05 -4.38
C TYR A 355 12.59 -8.74 -4.28
N GLY A 356 13.22 -8.63 -3.11
CA GLY A 356 14.60 -9.06 -2.90
C GLY A 356 14.80 -10.56 -2.76
N GLU A 357 13.76 -11.39 -2.81
CA GLU A 357 13.92 -12.83 -2.55
C GLU A 357 14.86 -13.54 -3.54
N GLY A 358 15.82 -14.28 -2.98
CA GLY A 358 16.84 -14.99 -3.74
C GLY A 358 17.88 -14.08 -4.40
N TYR A 359 18.09 -12.87 -3.86
CA TYR A 359 19.29 -12.09 -4.18
C TYR A 359 20.57 -12.88 -3.86
N THR A 360 21.63 -12.62 -4.61
CA THR A 360 22.93 -13.27 -4.44
C THR A 360 24.01 -12.32 -3.96
N GLU A 361 23.85 -11.01 -4.23
CA GLU A 361 24.83 -9.99 -3.88
C GLU A 361 24.13 -8.69 -3.48
N ILE A 362 24.84 -7.85 -2.72
CA ILE A 362 24.40 -6.50 -2.37
C ILE A 362 25.48 -5.52 -2.80
N VAL A 363 25.11 -4.50 -3.56
CA VAL A 363 25.98 -3.36 -3.85
C VAL A 363 25.61 -2.21 -2.90
N MET A 364 26.56 -1.80 -2.07
CA MET A 364 26.39 -0.73 -1.09
C MET A 364 26.89 0.61 -1.63
N LYS A 365 26.12 1.68 -1.35
CA LYS A 365 26.55 3.08 -1.47
C LYS A 365 26.40 3.76 -0.12
N GLY A 366 27.39 4.57 0.25
CA GLY A 366 27.46 5.11 1.61
C GLY A 366 27.70 4.00 2.64
N LYS A 367 27.39 4.29 3.91
CA LYS A 367 27.73 3.43 5.04
C LYS A 367 26.59 3.39 6.07
N PRO A 368 26.20 2.20 6.57
CA PRO A 368 25.20 2.08 7.63
C PRO A 368 25.57 2.87 8.89
N GLU A 369 26.86 2.90 9.25
CA GLU A 369 27.39 3.57 10.45
C GLU A 369 27.18 5.10 10.39
N GLU A 370 27.25 5.66 9.18
CA GLU A 370 27.00 7.09 8.90
C GLU A 370 25.50 7.43 8.86
N LYS A 371 24.61 6.44 9.04
CA LYS A 371 23.15 6.59 8.88
C LYS A 371 22.81 7.25 7.55
N LYS A 372 23.55 6.85 6.49
CA LYS A 372 23.33 7.28 5.12
C LYS A 372 23.82 6.19 4.16
N PHE A 373 22.89 5.42 3.62
CA PHE A 373 23.24 4.35 2.70
C PHE A 373 22.12 4.01 1.71
N LEU A 374 22.51 3.39 0.62
CA LEU A 374 21.66 2.69 -0.34
C LEU A 374 22.24 1.29 -0.55
N ALA A 375 21.44 0.26 -0.35
CA ALA A 375 21.79 -1.12 -0.65
C ALA A 375 20.95 -1.59 -1.84
N LEU A 376 21.61 -2.06 -2.89
CA LEU A 376 21.01 -2.58 -4.11
C LEU A 376 21.16 -4.10 -4.13
N TYR A 377 20.04 -4.83 -4.11
CA TYR A 377 20.01 -6.28 -4.10
C TYR A 377 20.10 -6.80 -5.54
N ILE A 378 21.11 -7.63 -5.81
CA ILE A 378 21.43 -8.16 -7.14
C ILE A 378 21.02 -9.63 -7.25
N LYS A 379 20.43 -9.99 -8.39
CA LYS A 379 20.18 -11.38 -8.81
C LYS A 379 20.39 -11.46 -10.32
N ASN A 380 21.16 -12.44 -10.78
CA ASN A 380 21.46 -12.62 -12.22
C ASN A 380 21.95 -11.34 -12.91
N ASP A 381 22.91 -10.63 -12.30
CA ASP A 381 23.50 -9.37 -12.79
C ASP A 381 22.53 -8.17 -12.87
N GLN A 382 21.36 -8.25 -12.23
CA GLN A 382 20.34 -7.19 -12.25
C GLN A 382 19.91 -6.79 -10.84
N VAL A 383 19.64 -5.51 -10.62
CA VAL A 383 19.00 -5.03 -9.39
C VAL A 383 17.54 -5.48 -9.35
N ILE A 384 17.15 -6.18 -8.30
CA ILE A 384 15.77 -6.67 -8.08
C ILE A 384 15.04 -5.99 -6.92
N ALA A 385 15.80 -5.33 -6.04
CA ALA A 385 15.28 -4.55 -4.93
C ALA A 385 16.30 -3.50 -4.47
N ALA A 386 15.83 -2.50 -3.75
CA ALA A 386 16.69 -1.51 -3.11
C ALA A 386 16.15 -1.14 -1.72
N VAL A 387 17.05 -0.88 -0.78
CA VAL A 387 16.73 -0.27 0.52
C VAL A 387 17.63 0.93 0.76
N SER A 388 17.11 2.00 1.37
CA SER A 388 17.92 3.15 1.74
C SER A 388 17.54 3.79 3.06
N LEU A 389 18.50 4.52 3.62
CA LEU A 389 18.31 5.44 4.73
C LEU A 389 19.03 6.75 4.37
N ASN A 390 18.32 7.89 4.43
CA ASN A 390 18.81 9.23 4.05
C ASN A 390 19.49 9.31 2.66
N PHE A 391 19.00 8.52 1.70
CA PHE A 391 19.54 8.43 0.34
C PHE A 391 18.46 8.74 -0.71
N ASP A 392 17.65 9.75 -0.45
CA ASP A 392 16.56 10.15 -1.35
C ASP A 392 17.07 10.89 -2.59
N PRO A 393 16.43 10.74 -3.76
CA PRO A 393 15.25 9.92 -4.05
C PRO A 393 15.57 8.52 -4.61
N ALA A 394 16.71 7.92 -4.26
CA ALA A 394 17.25 6.77 -4.99
C ALA A 394 16.31 5.56 -5.07
N VAL A 395 15.60 5.23 -3.98
CA VAL A 395 14.64 4.12 -3.97
C VAL A 395 13.45 4.38 -4.90
N SER A 396 12.97 5.62 -4.98
CA SER A 396 11.90 5.99 -5.92
C SER A 396 12.36 5.91 -7.37
N ALA A 397 13.61 6.25 -7.64
CA ALA A 397 14.21 6.13 -8.96
C ALA A 397 14.39 4.65 -9.38
N VAL A 398 14.85 3.79 -8.45
CA VAL A 398 14.89 2.33 -8.68
C VAL A 398 13.49 1.78 -8.94
N ALA A 399 12.48 2.20 -8.17
CA ALA A 399 11.09 1.75 -8.37
C ALA A 399 10.57 2.09 -9.78
N GLU A 400 10.81 3.31 -10.27
CA GLU A 400 10.42 3.72 -11.64
C GLU A 400 11.18 2.95 -12.72
N ARG A 401 12.46 2.64 -12.50
CA ARG A 401 13.23 1.79 -13.43
C ARG A 401 12.64 0.38 -13.51
N LEU A 402 12.32 -0.21 -12.36
CA LEU A 402 11.73 -1.55 -12.27
C LEU A 402 10.34 -1.61 -12.93
N VAL A 403 9.45 -0.65 -12.64
CA VAL A 403 8.08 -0.66 -13.18
C VAL A 403 8.05 -0.40 -14.69
N THR A 404 9.03 0.33 -15.22
CA THR A 404 9.17 0.60 -16.66
C THR A 404 9.99 -0.46 -17.41
N GLY A 405 10.40 -1.54 -16.73
CA GLY A 405 11.22 -2.61 -17.33
C GLY A 405 12.65 -2.19 -17.69
N LYS A 406 13.11 -1.03 -17.23
CA LYS A 406 14.48 -0.54 -17.46
C LYS A 406 15.43 -1.17 -16.45
N VAL A 407 15.95 -2.34 -16.81
CA VAL A 407 16.92 -3.11 -16.03
C VAL A 407 18.07 -2.22 -15.55
N ILE A 408 18.40 -2.30 -14.25
CA ILE A 408 19.65 -1.73 -13.70
C ILE A 408 20.63 -2.89 -13.56
N THR A 409 21.70 -2.87 -14.33
CA THR A 409 22.75 -3.89 -14.29
C THR A 409 23.62 -3.75 -13.03
N LYS A 410 24.29 -4.83 -12.62
CA LYS A 410 25.29 -4.78 -11.54
C LYS A 410 26.39 -3.76 -11.84
N LYS A 411 26.84 -3.70 -13.10
CA LYS A 411 27.83 -2.73 -13.55
C LYS A 411 27.35 -1.29 -13.35
N GLU A 412 26.10 -0.99 -13.73
CA GLU A 412 25.49 0.32 -13.45
C GLU A 412 25.45 0.60 -11.95
N ALA A 413 24.95 -0.36 -11.17
CA ALA A 413 24.86 -0.26 -9.72
C ALA A 413 26.22 -0.02 -9.05
N GLN A 414 27.33 -0.51 -9.62
CA GLN A 414 28.68 -0.32 -9.08
C GLN A 414 29.28 1.06 -9.34
N TYR A 415 28.80 1.84 -10.32
CA TYR A 415 29.33 3.19 -10.57
C TYR A 415 29.17 4.12 -9.35
N VAL A 416 30.20 4.93 -9.10
CA VAL A 416 30.23 5.87 -7.96
C VAL A 416 29.19 6.98 -8.13
N LEU A 417 29.09 7.51 -9.35
CA LEU A 417 28.08 8.50 -9.71
C LEU A 417 26.76 7.78 -9.99
N LEU A 418 25.69 8.28 -9.38
CA LEU A 418 24.33 7.79 -9.59
C LEU A 418 23.66 8.44 -10.80
N SER A 419 24.42 8.81 -11.83
CA SER A 419 23.89 9.44 -13.04
C SER A 419 22.95 8.54 -13.87
N TRP A 420 22.84 7.27 -13.48
CA TRP A 420 21.91 6.28 -14.02
C TRP A 420 20.56 6.26 -13.30
N LEU A 421 20.48 6.87 -12.10
CA LEU A 421 19.24 7.29 -11.46
C LEU A 421 18.90 8.67 -12.01
#